data_AF-A0A4Q8M799-F1
#
_entry.id   AF-A0A4Q8M799-F1
#
_cell.length_a   1.000
_cell.length_b   1.000
_cell.length_c   1.000
_cell.angle_alpha   90.00
_cell.angle_beta   90.00
_cell.angle_gamma   90.00
#
_symmetry.space_group_name_H-M   'P 1'
#
loop_
_entity.id
_entity.type
_entity.pdbx_description
1 polymer ?
#
loop_
_entity_poly.entity_id
_entity_poly.type
_entity_poly.pdbx_seq_one_letter_code
_entity_poly.pdbx_strand_id
1 'polypeptide(L)'
;MVQVLAMLTTKNEAHWVQPIGRAMPDRRLARSVWLTPWLGLVIVSMLMMPGASAQTRCPGGVAPGSVLCQPDLPQSGSGSSRTIVKIVGHWDKTWGAIADSPNLIGGVSTGELSKRAAEQRALEACAERGGHSCVVSFTYFNQCMALIDPHIQGASNFAQTAGSIEVASELGLKLCAEKSGPGASCEVVYSDCTMPKYRE
;
A
#
# COMPACT_ATOMS: atom_id res chain seq x y z
N MET A 1 -15.75 59.29 10.72
CA MET A 1 -15.40 58.39 11.83
C MET A 1 -15.19 57.03 11.21
N VAL A 2 -14.01 56.39 11.19
CA VAL A 2 -12.90 56.36 12.14
C VAL A 2 -11.57 56.24 11.37
N GLN A 3 -10.52 56.78 11.98
CA GLN A 3 -9.16 56.97 11.46
C GLN A 3 -8.38 55.67 11.19
N VAL A 4 -7.52 55.75 10.18
CA VAL A 4 -6.30 54.96 10.01
C VAL A 4 -5.30 55.37 11.10
N LEU A 5 -4.70 54.41 11.81
CA LEU A 5 -3.35 54.57 12.34
C LEU A 5 -2.59 53.24 12.27
N ALA A 6 -1.38 53.33 11.74
CA ALA A 6 -0.42 52.26 11.53
C ALA A 6 0.52 52.11 12.75
N MET A 7 1.42 51.11 12.66
CA MET A 7 2.71 50.99 13.38
C MET A 7 2.59 50.49 14.84
N LEU A 8 3.36 49.54 15.38
CA LEU A 8 4.73 49.06 15.13
C LEU A 8 4.93 47.64 15.66
N THR A 9 5.97 47.00 15.12
CA THR A 9 6.58 45.73 15.50
C THR A 9 7.41 45.82 16.79
N THR A 10 7.29 44.84 17.69
CA THR A 10 8.27 44.43 18.71
C THR A 10 7.99 42.94 19.01
N LYS A 11 8.72 41.94 18.47
CA LYS A 11 10.05 41.41 18.82
C LYS A 11 10.19 40.97 20.31
N ASN A 12 10.46 39.66 20.48
CA ASN A 12 11.06 38.97 21.64
C ASN A 12 10.22 38.90 22.94
N GLU A 13 10.26 37.86 23.79
CA GLU A 13 11.24 36.81 24.12
C GLU A 13 10.49 35.53 24.53
N ALA A 14 11.00 34.35 24.19
CA ALA A 14 10.54 33.07 24.72
C ALA A 14 11.22 32.81 26.08
N HIS A 15 10.46 32.92 27.17
CA HIS A 15 10.91 32.56 28.52
C HIS A 15 10.98 31.04 28.68
N TRP A 16 12.19 30.49 28.64
CA TRP A 16 12.48 29.12 29.05
C TRP A 16 12.55 29.04 30.57
N VAL A 17 11.52 28.44 31.17
CA VAL A 17 11.50 28.09 32.59
C VAL A 17 12.34 26.83 32.79
N GLN A 18 13.45 26.96 33.50
CA GLN A 18 14.30 25.85 33.95
C GLN A 18 13.59 25.07 35.08
N PRO A 19 13.49 23.73 35.04
CA PRO A 19 13.07 22.97 36.20
C PRO A 19 14.20 22.89 37.24
N ILE A 20 13.84 23.29 38.45
CA ILE A 20 14.65 23.32 39.66
C ILE A 20 15.08 21.87 39.98
N GLY A 21 16.38 21.60 39.90
CA GLY A 21 16.97 20.33 40.28
C GLY A 21 16.75 20.02 41.75
N ARG A 22 16.14 18.87 42.05
CA ARG A 22 16.21 18.25 43.37
C ARG A 22 17.47 17.41 43.45
N ALA A 23 18.36 17.81 44.35
CA ALA A 23 19.51 17.04 44.77
C ALA A 23 19.08 15.64 45.25
N MET A 24 19.65 14.59 44.65
CA MET A 24 19.52 13.22 45.12
C MET A 24 20.50 12.99 46.29
N PRO A 25 20.09 12.28 47.36
CA PRO A 25 20.96 11.99 48.47
C PRO A 25 22.02 10.93 48.11
N ASP A 26 23.23 11.23 48.56
CA ASP A 26 24.47 10.47 48.47
C ASP A 26 24.29 9.02 48.95
N ARG A 27 24.15 8.09 48.01
CA ARG A 27 24.27 6.65 48.28
C ARG A 27 25.74 6.29 48.25
N ARG A 28 26.35 6.20 49.43
CA ARG A 28 27.63 5.52 49.64
C ARG A 28 27.60 4.15 48.94
N LEU A 29 28.27 4.07 47.80
CA LEU A 29 28.48 2.83 47.07
C LEU A 29 29.46 1.98 47.88
N ALA A 30 28.91 1.10 48.70
CA ALA A 30 29.62 -0.05 49.22
C ALA A 30 30.18 -0.82 48.01
N ARG A 31 31.50 -0.77 47.84
CA ARG A 31 32.24 -1.55 46.84
C ARG A 31 32.04 -3.03 47.12
N SER A 32 31.06 -3.65 46.45
CA SER A 32 30.90 -5.11 46.40
C SER A 32 31.89 -5.67 45.37
N VAL A 33 33.11 -5.91 45.81
CA VAL A 33 34.19 -6.59 45.06
C VAL A 33 33.90 -8.10 44.96
N TRP A 34 32.70 -8.46 44.49
CA TRP A 34 32.23 -9.86 44.44
C TRP A 34 31.51 -10.23 43.14
N LEU A 35 31.48 -9.34 42.13
CA LEU A 35 30.78 -9.59 40.85
C LEU A 35 31.72 -9.77 39.63
N THR A 36 33.04 -9.77 39.84
CA THR A 36 34.02 -9.88 38.76
C THR A 36 34.31 -11.29 38.22
N PRO A 37 34.00 -12.44 38.86
CA PRO A 37 34.25 -13.74 38.21
C PRO A 37 33.13 -14.17 37.25
N TRP A 38 31.90 -13.66 37.43
CA TRP A 38 30.75 -14.06 36.60
C TRP A 38 30.71 -13.35 35.26
N LEU A 39 31.14 -12.09 35.19
CA LEU A 39 31.20 -11.35 33.93
C LEU A 39 32.23 -11.95 32.95
N GLY A 40 33.38 -12.40 33.46
CA GLY A 40 34.42 -13.03 32.63
C GLY A 40 33.97 -14.36 32.03
N LEU A 41 33.20 -15.15 32.78
CA LEU A 41 32.71 -16.46 32.35
C LEU A 41 31.63 -16.35 31.26
N VAL A 42 30.82 -15.29 31.28
CA VAL A 42 29.84 -14.99 30.22
C VAL A 42 30.52 -14.53 28.92
N ILE A 43 31.57 -13.69 29.01
CA ILE A 43 32.29 -13.20 27.82
C ILE A 43 33.05 -14.33 27.11
N VAL A 44 33.67 -15.26 27.85
CA VAL A 44 34.35 -16.43 27.27
C VAL A 44 33.35 -17.42 26.64
N SER A 45 32.15 -17.55 27.20
CA SER A 45 31.08 -18.40 26.64
C SER A 45 30.54 -17.88 25.29
N MET A 46 30.45 -16.55 25.10
CA MET A 46 30.03 -15.95 23.82
C MET A 46 31.03 -16.14 22.67
N LEU A 47 32.33 -16.34 22.95
CA LEU A 47 33.34 -16.60 21.91
C LEU A 47 33.36 -18.04 21.38
N MET A 48 32.55 -18.94 21.96
CA MET A 48 32.50 -20.37 21.60
C MET A 48 31.19 -20.75 20.88
N MET A 49 30.54 -19.82 20.19
CA MET A 49 29.42 -20.16 19.30
C MET A 49 29.96 -20.58 17.92
N PRO A 50 29.77 -21.84 17.48
CA PRO A 50 30.02 -22.18 16.09
C PRO A 50 29.07 -21.39 15.19
N GLY A 51 29.60 -20.77 14.13
CA GLY A 51 28.80 -20.07 13.15
C GLY A 51 27.75 -21.02 12.55
N ALA A 52 26.47 -20.78 12.87
CA ALA A 52 25.37 -21.47 12.23
C ALA A 52 25.33 -21.05 10.76
N SER A 53 25.85 -21.92 9.90
CA SER A 53 25.76 -21.74 8.45
C SER A 53 24.35 -22.18 8.04
N ALA A 54 23.45 -21.21 7.85
CA ALA A 54 22.16 -21.48 7.23
C ALA A 54 22.35 -21.58 5.70
N GLN A 55 22.99 -22.65 5.22
CA GLN A 55 22.98 -22.92 3.79
C GLN A 55 21.58 -23.37 3.38
N THR A 56 20.94 -22.59 2.51
CA THR A 56 19.70 -22.99 1.84
C THR A 56 20.07 -23.36 0.42
N ARG A 57 19.87 -24.62 0.02
CA ARG A 57 20.16 -25.05 -1.34
C ARG A 57 18.95 -24.82 -2.23
N CYS A 58 19.01 -23.77 -3.01
CA CYS A 58 18.03 -23.44 -4.03
C CYS A 58 18.44 -24.09 -5.37
N PRO A 59 17.58 -24.89 -6.04
CA PRO A 59 17.81 -25.31 -7.42
C PRO A 59 18.17 -24.12 -8.34
N GLY A 60 18.96 -24.34 -9.39
CA GLY A 60 19.38 -23.23 -10.26
C GLY A 60 18.19 -22.44 -10.81
N GLY A 61 18.12 -21.13 -10.51
CA GLY A 61 17.09 -20.22 -11.02
C GLY A 61 15.93 -19.91 -10.06
N VAL A 62 15.88 -20.47 -8.84
CA VAL A 62 14.88 -20.07 -7.83
C VAL A 62 15.41 -18.97 -6.91
N ALA A 63 14.58 -17.95 -6.70
CA ALA A 63 14.90 -16.85 -5.80
C ALA A 63 14.94 -17.31 -4.33
N PRO A 64 15.84 -16.75 -3.50
CA PRO A 64 15.85 -17.01 -2.06
C PRO A 64 14.51 -16.62 -1.43
N GLY A 65 13.96 -17.48 -0.57
CA GLY A 65 12.62 -17.33 0.01
C GLY A 65 11.49 -18.07 -0.73
N SER A 66 11.80 -18.71 -1.86
CA SER A 66 10.87 -19.62 -2.55
C SER A 66 10.60 -20.87 -1.72
N VAL A 67 9.35 -21.38 -1.77
CA VAL A 67 8.97 -22.68 -1.18
C VAL A 67 9.76 -23.86 -1.77
N LEU A 68 10.42 -23.66 -2.91
CA LEU A 68 11.30 -24.63 -3.56
C LEU A 68 12.71 -24.68 -2.97
N CYS A 69 13.08 -23.72 -2.11
CA CYS A 69 14.33 -23.74 -1.37
C CYS A 69 14.09 -24.44 -0.03
N GLN A 70 14.54 -25.69 0.08
CA GLN A 70 14.29 -26.52 1.26
C GLN A 70 15.54 -26.59 2.15
N PRO A 71 15.41 -26.71 3.49
CA PRO A 71 16.56 -26.91 4.37
C PRO A 71 17.24 -28.25 4.06
N ASP A 72 18.57 -28.28 4.14
CA ASP A 72 19.35 -29.50 3.91
C ASP A 72 18.97 -30.58 4.95
N LEU A 73 18.14 -31.55 4.57
CA LEU A 73 17.96 -32.80 5.32
C LEU A 73 19.10 -33.77 4.98
N PRO A 74 19.62 -34.56 5.94
CA PRO A 74 20.68 -35.53 5.67
C PRO A 74 20.16 -36.65 4.75
N GLN A 75 20.47 -36.57 3.45
CA GLN A 75 20.10 -37.62 2.49
C GLN A 75 21.03 -38.83 2.64
N SER A 76 20.46 -39.93 3.14
CA SER A 76 20.93 -41.28 2.82
C SER A 76 20.28 -41.70 1.50
N GLY A 77 21.07 -42.11 0.51
CA GLY A 77 20.58 -42.88 -0.63
C GLY A 77 20.48 -42.12 -1.96
N SER A 78 21.48 -42.39 -2.80
CA SER A 78 21.46 -42.35 -4.26
C SER A 78 20.07 -42.67 -4.85
N GLY A 79 19.45 -41.66 -5.46
CA GLY A 79 18.27 -41.79 -6.31
C GLY A 79 17.89 -40.42 -6.83
N SER A 80 18.47 -40.00 -7.97
CA SER A 80 18.13 -38.75 -8.64
C SER A 80 16.74 -38.85 -9.29
N SER A 81 15.70 -39.02 -8.47
CA SER A 81 14.35 -38.70 -8.87
C SER A 81 14.22 -37.19 -8.71
N ARG A 82 14.25 -36.47 -9.83
CA ARG A 82 13.84 -35.06 -9.85
C ARG A 82 12.37 -35.05 -9.41
N THR A 83 12.10 -34.77 -8.13
CA THR A 83 10.74 -34.46 -7.69
C THR A 83 10.34 -33.18 -8.41
N ILE A 84 9.61 -33.32 -9.52
CA ILE A 84 8.94 -32.20 -10.18
C ILE A 84 7.84 -31.78 -9.21
N VAL A 85 8.10 -30.74 -8.42
CA VAL A 85 7.04 -30.06 -7.68
C VAL A 85 6.18 -29.37 -8.73
N LYS A 86 5.05 -29.97 -9.09
CA LYS A 86 4.05 -29.30 -9.94
C LYS A 86 3.44 -28.20 -9.08
N ILE A 87 3.79 -26.95 -9.36
CA ILE A 87 3.02 -25.82 -8.84
C ILE A 87 1.64 -25.96 -9.48
N VAL A 88 0.68 -26.46 -8.69
CA VAL A 88 -0.72 -26.52 -9.06
C VAL A 88 -1.33 -25.19 -8.70
N GLY A 89 -1.45 -24.35 -9.72
CA GLY A 89 -2.21 -23.12 -9.67
C GLY A 89 -1.42 -21.83 -9.89
N HIS A 90 -2.16 -20.82 -10.33
CA HIS A 90 -1.68 -19.49 -10.64
C HIS A 90 -2.75 -18.44 -10.32
N TRP A 91 -2.31 -17.20 -10.13
CA TRP A 91 -3.19 -16.05 -9.95
C TRP A 91 -3.45 -15.39 -11.29
N ASP A 92 -4.70 -15.38 -11.71
CA ASP A 92 -5.15 -14.62 -12.86
C ASP A 92 -5.39 -13.16 -12.51
N LYS A 93 -4.91 -12.29 -13.40
CA LYS A 93 -5.28 -10.89 -13.35
C LYS A 93 -6.74 -10.75 -13.73
N THR A 94 -7.46 -9.93 -12.98
CA THR A 94 -8.80 -9.49 -13.34
C THR A 94 -8.78 -8.01 -13.64
N TRP A 95 -9.64 -7.60 -14.56
CA TRP A 95 -9.70 -6.26 -15.10
C TRP A 95 -11.10 -5.67 -14.93
N GLY A 96 -11.15 -4.36 -14.74
CA GLY A 96 -12.36 -3.56 -14.83
C GLY A 96 -12.13 -2.34 -15.70
N ALA A 97 -13.19 -1.82 -16.31
CA ALA A 97 -13.13 -0.64 -17.15
C ALA A 97 -14.40 0.20 -17.03
N ILE A 98 -14.27 1.48 -17.39
CA ILE A 98 -15.36 2.43 -17.50
C ILE A 98 -15.33 3.00 -18.91
N ALA A 99 -16.52 3.12 -19.50
CA ALA A 99 -16.74 3.83 -20.74
C ALA A 99 -17.77 4.94 -20.53
N ASP A 100 -17.54 6.08 -21.14
CA ASP A 100 -18.40 7.25 -21.05
C ASP A 100 -18.88 7.67 -22.44
N SER A 101 -20.00 8.40 -22.47
CA SER A 101 -20.57 8.98 -23.68
C SER A 101 -20.84 10.48 -23.50
N PRO A 102 -20.92 11.26 -24.59
CA PRO A 102 -21.19 12.69 -24.51
C PRO A 102 -22.56 13.04 -23.89
N ASN A 103 -23.52 12.12 -23.92
CA ASN A 103 -24.83 12.28 -23.28
C ASN A 103 -24.86 11.85 -21.80
N LEU A 104 -23.68 11.77 -21.15
CA LEU A 104 -23.52 11.47 -19.73
C LEU A 104 -24.01 10.08 -19.31
N ILE A 105 -24.08 9.14 -20.26
CA ILE A 105 -24.41 7.73 -19.99
C ILE A 105 -23.11 6.94 -19.96
N GLY A 106 -22.83 6.32 -18.81
CA GLY A 106 -21.64 5.49 -18.61
C GLY A 106 -21.94 4.00 -18.66
N GLY A 107 -20.91 3.20 -18.94
CA GLY A 107 -20.87 1.74 -18.87
C GLY A 107 -19.69 1.28 -18.02
N VAL A 108 -19.87 0.20 -17.26
CA VAL A 108 -18.81 -0.34 -16.38
C VAL A 108 -18.66 -1.84 -16.57
N SER A 109 -17.45 -2.35 -16.35
CA SER A 109 -17.13 -3.77 -16.28
C SER A 109 -16.21 -4.05 -15.10
N THR A 110 -16.32 -5.24 -14.52
CA THR A 110 -15.50 -5.70 -13.39
C THR A 110 -15.25 -7.20 -13.48
N GLY A 111 -14.04 -7.63 -13.10
CA GLY A 111 -13.72 -9.05 -12.94
C GLY A 111 -13.40 -9.81 -14.22
N GLU A 112 -13.13 -9.09 -15.32
CA GLU A 112 -12.85 -9.65 -16.64
C GLU A 112 -11.43 -10.23 -16.73
N LEU A 113 -11.25 -11.32 -17.50
CA LEU A 113 -9.96 -12.03 -17.56
C LEU A 113 -8.89 -11.31 -18.41
N SER A 114 -9.25 -10.25 -19.12
CA SER A 114 -8.29 -9.46 -19.89
C SER A 114 -8.71 -7.99 -19.98
N LYS A 115 -7.73 -7.11 -20.18
CA LYS A 115 -7.97 -5.67 -20.39
C LYS A 115 -8.97 -5.42 -21.53
N ARG A 116 -8.78 -6.09 -22.67
CA ARG A 116 -9.63 -5.94 -23.85
C ARG A 116 -11.07 -6.38 -23.58
N ALA A 117 -11.26 -7.47 -22.83
CA ALA A 117 -12.58 -7.93 -22.44
C ALA A 117 -13.27 -6.91 -21.53
N ALA A 118 -12.56 -6.33 -20.55
CA ALA A 118 -13.08 -5.26 -19.71
C ALA A 118 -13.49 -4.03 -20.52
N GLU A 119 -12.61 -3.54 -21.40
CA GLU A 119 -12.88 -2.39 -22.26
C GLU A 119 -14.12 -2.63 -23.15
N GLN A 120 -14.19 -3.80 -23.79
CA GLN A 120 -15.32 -4.15 -24.65
C GLN A 120 -16.63 -4.26 -23.86
N ARG A 121 -16.62 -4.94 -22.70
CA ARG A 121 -17.81 -5.10 -21.85
C ARG A 121 -18.31 -3.75 -21.33
N ALA A 122 -17.41 -2.82 -21.00
CA ALA A 122 -17.78 -1.47 -20.58
C ALA A 122 -18.41 -0.66 -21.72
N LEU A 123 -17.86 -0.76 -22.94
CA LEU A 123 -18.43 -0.13 -24.14
C LEU A 123 -19.83 -0.67 -24.46
N GLU A 124 -20.00 -2.00 -24.40
CA GLU A 124 -21.30 -2.67 -24.58
C GLU A 124 -22.31 -2.18 -23.53
N ALA A 125 -21.93 -2.16 -22.25
CA ALA A 125 -22.80 -1.69 -21.17
C ALA A 125 -23.18 -0.20 -21.33
N CYS A 126 -22.29 0.64 -21.84
CA CYS A 126 -22.58 2.04 -22.15
C CYS A 126 -23.63 2.16 -23.26
N ALA A 127 -23.45 1.40 -24.35
CA ALA A 127 -24.39 1.39 -25.48
C ALA A 127 -25.76 0.81 -25.10
N GLU A 128 -25.79 -0.27 -24.31
CA GLU A 128 -27.02 -0.90 -23.78
C GLU A 128 -27.86 0.08 -22.93
N ARG A 129 -27.19 1.00 -22.22
CA ARG A 129 -27.85 2.06 -21.44
C ARG A 129 -28.29 3.25 -22.28
N GLY A 130 -28.05 3.23 -23.60
CA GLY A 130 -28.42 4.31 -24.52
C GLY A 130 -27.34 5.38 -24.71
N GLY A 131 -26.11 5.13 -24.26
CA GLY A 131 -24.97 5.99 -24.56
C GLY A 131 -24.63 5.92 -26.05
N HIS A 132 -24.32 7.08 -26.66
CA HIS A 132 -23.87 7.14 -28.04
C HIS A 132 -22.39 7.50 -28.10
N SER A 133 -21.66 7.02 -29.13
CA SER A 133 -20.23 7.28 -29.26
C SER A 133 -19.43 6.95 -27.99
N CYS A 134 -19.77 5.83 -27.33
CA CYS A 134 -19.12 5.39 -26.10
C CYS A 134 -17.61 5.23 -26.32
N VAL A 135 -16.81 5.75 -25.39
CA VAL A 135 -15.35 5.63 -25.39
C VAL A 135 -14.89 5.15 -24.02
N VAL A 136 -13.86 4.30 -23.99
CA VAL A 136 -13.25 3.88 -22.72
C VAL A 136 -12.54 5.08 -22.10
N SER A 137 -12.93 5.45 -20.88
CA SER A 137 -12.34 6.55 -20.12
C SER A 137 -11.36 6.07 -19.06
N PHE A 138 -11.56 4.87 -18.52
CA PHE A 138 -10.72 4.33 -17.46
C PHE A 138 -10.61 2.80 -17.51
N THR A 139 -9.47 2.26 -17.08
CA THR A 139 -9.25 0.81 -16.99
C THR A 139 -8.27 0.49 -15.87
N TYR A 140 -8.58 -0.52 -15.06
CA TYR A 140 -7.82 -0.91 -13.88
C TYR A 140 -7.75 -2.43 -13.74
N PHE A 141 -6.80 -2.94 -12.96
CA PHE A 141 -6.63 -4.38 -12.72
C PHE A 141 -6.10 -4.64 -11.30
N ASN A 142 -6.48 -5.78 -10.72
CA ASN A 142 -6.03 -6.26 -9.42
C ASN A 142 -6.10 -5.24 -8.27
N GLN A 143 -7.08 -4.34 -8.30
CA GLN A 143 -7.25 -3.29 -7.29
C GLN A 143 -8.67 -2.73 -7.30
N CYS A 144 -8.93 -1.86 -6.32
CA CYS A 144 -10.18 -1.12 -6.19
C CYS A 144 -10.08 0.25 -6.83
N MET A 145 -11.23 0.83 -7.13
CA MET A 145 -11.33 2.14 -7.74
C MET A 145 -12.53 2.94 -7.21
N ALA A 146 -12.47 4.27 -7.33
CA ALA A 146 -13.59 5.18 -7.08
C ALA A 146 -13.66 6.26 -8.16
N LEU A 147 -14.88 6.53 -8.65
CA LEU A 147 -15.23 7.65 -9.52
C LEU A 147 -15.86 8.75 -8.67
N ILE A 148 -15.35 9.97 -8.84
CA ILE A 148 -15.78 11.14 -8.10
C ILE A 148 -16.33 12.18 -9.08
N ASP A 149 -17.57 12.58 -8.88
CA ASP A 149 -18.20 13.68 -9.61
C ASP A 149 -17.99 14.99 -8.83
N PRO A 150 -17.41 16.04 -9.43
CA PRO A 150 -17.28 17.35 -8.79
C PRO A 150 -18.60 18.14 -8.72
N HIS A 151 -19.70 17.62 -9.28
CA HIS A 151 -21.00 18.29 -9.43
C HIS A 151 -20.90 19.64 -10.15
N ILE A 152 -19.97 19.74 -11.11
CA ILE A 152 -19.78 20.92 -11.97
C ILE A 152 -20.22 20.55 -13.38
N GLN A 153 -21.18 21.31 -13.93
CA GLN A 153 -21.66 21.07 -15.29
C GLN A 153 -20.52 21.16 -16.32
N GLY A 154 -20.36 20.11 -17.11
CA GLY A 154 -19.33 20.00 -18.14
C GLY A 154 -17.94 19.60 -17.63
N ALA A 155 -17.76 19.41 -16.32
CA ALA A 155 -16.53 18.84 -15.77
C ALA A 155 -16.51 17.32 -15.93
N SER A 156 -15.33 16.75 -16.13
CA SER A 156 -15.14 15.30 -16.13
C SER A 156 -15.03 14.76 -14.70
N ASN A 157 -15.47 13.51 -14.52
CA ASN A 157 -15.26 12.79 -13.27
C ASN A 157 -13.78 12.52 -13.02
N PHE A 158 -13.40 12.42 -11.75
CA PHE A 158 -12.09 11.98 -11.31
C PHE A 158 -12.12 10.48 -11.04
N ALA A 159 -11.14 9.74 -11.54
CA ALA A 159 -10.97 8.32 -11.24
C ALA A 159 -9.72 8.13 -10.37
N GLN A 160 -9.83 7.33 -9.31
CA GLN A 160 -8.69 6.93 -8.51
C GLN A 160 -8.71 5.44 -8.19
N THR A 161 -7.53 4.86 -8.03
CA THR A 161 -7.35 3.44 -7.67
C THR A 161 -6.56 3.29 -6.39
N ALA A 162 -6.89 2.27 -5.60
CA ALA A 162 -6.13 1.89 -4.41
C ALA A 162 -6.38 0.41 -4.07
N GLY A 163 -5.68 -0.08 -3.04
CA GLY A 163 -5.87 -1.44 -2.53
C GLY A 163 -7.24 -1.70 -1.87
N SER A 164 -8.01 -0.64 -1.56
CA SER A 164 -9.38 -0.75 -1.04
C SER A 164 -10.26 0.39 -1.57
N ILE A 165 -11.59 0.22 -1.47
CA ILE A 165 -12.56 1.23 -1.90
C ILE A 165 -12.42 2.51 -1.06
N GLU A 166 -12.19 2.36 0.24
CA GLU A 166 -12.10 3.48 1.19
C GLU A 166 -10.91 4.38 0.83
N VAL A 167 -9.74 3.79 0.59
CA VAL A 167 -8.54 4.54 0.22
C VAL A 167 -8.68 5.16 -1.17
N ALA A 168 -9.26 4.43 -2.14
CA ALA A 168 -9.50 4.99 -3.47
C ALA A 168 -10.45 6.18 -3.42
N SER A 169 -11.50 6.09 -2.62
CA SER A 169 -12.50 7.14 -2.39
C SER A 169 -11.87 8.35 -1.71
N GLU A 170 -11.12 8.17 -0.63
CA GLU A 170 -10.45 9.26 0.09
C GLU A 170 -9.48 10.01 -0.83
N LEU A 171 -8.64 9.28 -1.57
CA LEU A 171 -7.69 9.87 -2.51
C LEU A 171 -8.39 10.61 -3.65
N GLY A 172 -9.50 10.07 -4.16
CA GLY A 172 -10.29 10.69 -5.22
C GLY A 172 -11.04 11.94 -4.76
N LEU A 173 -11.67 11.90 -3.59
CA LEU A 173 -12.34 13.04 -3.00
C LEU A 173 -11.36 14.18 -2.72
N LYS A 174 -10.19 13.85 -2.17
CA LYS A 174 -9.11 14.82 -1.94
C LYS A 174 -8.63 15.43 -3.25
N LEU A 175 -8.34 14.61 -4.26
CA LEU A 175 -7.90 15.09 -5.57
C LEU A 175 -8.96 16.01 -6.21
N CYS A 176 -10.23 15.61 -6.17
CA CYS A 176 -11.33 16.41 -6.69
C CYS A 176 -11.42 17.77 -5.99
N ALA A 177 -11.34 17.81 -4.66
CA ALA A 177 -11.41 19.05 -3.88
C ALA A 177 -10.24 19.99 -4.21
N GLU A 178 -9.03 19.45 -4.40
CA GLU A 178 -7.84 20.22 -4.76
C GLU A 178 -7.90 20.78 -6.19
N LYS A 179 -8.57 20.08 -7.13
CA LYS A 179 -8.54 20.41 -8.56
C LYS A 179 -9.76 21.17 -9.07
N SER A 180 -10.90 21.06 -8.40
CA SER A 180 -12.19 21.55 -8.93
C SER A 180 -12.52 22.99 -8.52
N GLY A 181 -11.78 23.58 -7.58
CA GLY A 181 -11.92 24.98 -7.17
C GLY A 181 -13.15 25.29 -6.29
N PRO A 182 -13.41 26.58 -5.99
CA PRO A 182 -14.52 26.99 -5.13
C PRO A 182 -15.87 26.70 -5.79
N GLY A 183 -16.72 25.90 -5.12
CA GLY A 183 -18.07 25.54 -5.60
C GLY A 183 -18.22 24.08 -6.05
N ALA A 184 -17.14 23.30 -6.09
CA ALA A 184 -17.23 21.86 -6.32
C ALA A 184 -17.86 21.16 -5.11
N SER A 185 -18.78 20.23 -5.38
CA SER A 185 -19.23 19.25 -4.39
C SER A 185 -18.71 17.89 -4.86
N CYS A 186 -17.61 17.42 -4.28
CA CYS A 186 -17.00 16.17 -4.70
C CYS A 186 -17.70 14.99 -4.03
N GLU A 187 -18.28 14.09 -4.81
CA GLU A 187 -18.99 12.91 -4.33
C GLU A 187 -18.57 11.64 -5.07
N VAL A 188 -18.46 10.52 -4.35
CA VAL A 188 -18.20 9.21 -4.98
C VAL A 188 -19.48 8.74 -5.65
N VAL A 189 -19.48 8.64 -6.98
CA VAL A 189 -20.63 8.21 -7.79
C VAL A 189 -20.57 6.73 -8.17
N TYR A 190 -19.39 6.12 -8.11
CA TYR A 190 -19.21 4.69 -8.35
C TYR A 190 -17.92 4.20 -7.72
N SER A 191 -17.93 2.99 -7.17
CA SER A 191 -16.73 2.32 -6.68
C SER A 191 -16.87 0.81 -6.80
N ASP A 192 -15.76 0.13 -7.10
CA ASP A 192 -15.73 -1.33 -7.24
C ASP A 192 -14.29 -1.84 -7.16
N CYS A 193 -14.15 -3.17 -7.01
CA CYS A 193 -12.86 -3.86 -6.98
C CYS A 193 -12.81 -4.99 -7.99
N THR A 194 -11.67 -5.09 -8.68
CA THR A 194 -11.36 -6.26 -9.49
C THR A 194 -10.21 -7.03 -8.86
N MET A 195 -10.54 -8.05 -8.04
CA MET A 195 -9.56 -8.84 -7.31
C MET A 195 -9.08 -10.06 -8.10
N PRO A 196 -7.77 -10.38 -8.07
CA PRO A 196 -7.23 -11.50 -8.82
C PRO A 196 -7.87 -12.82 -8.39
N LYS A 197 -8.08 -13.72 -9.36
CA LYS A 197 -8.70 -15.02 -9.14
C LYS A 197 -7.63 -16.10 -9.16
N TYR A 198 -7.62 -16.99 -8.16
CA TYR A 198 -6.75 -18.15 -8.16
C TYR A 198 -7.37 -19.27 -9.02
N ARG A 199 -6.57 -19.90 -9.88
CA ARG A 199 -6.93 -21.13 -10.62
C ARG A 199 -5.91 -22.21 -10.32
N GLU A 200 -6.36 -23.44 -10.09
CA GLU A 200 -5.54 -24.63 -9.79
C GLU A 200 -4.89 -25.28 -11.03
#